data_AF-A0A8J4BNZ3-F1
#
_entry.id   AF-A0A8J4BNZ3-F1
#
_cell.length_a   1.000
_cell.length_b   1.000
_cell.length_c   1.000
_cell.angle_alpha   90.00
_cell.angle_beta   90.00
_cell.angle_gamma   90.00
#
_symmetry.space_group_name_H-M   'P 1'
#
loop_
_entity.id
_entity.type
_entity.pdbx_description
1 polymer ?
#
loop_
_entity_poly.entity_id
_entity_poly.type
_entity_poly.pdbx_seq_one_letter_code
_entity_poly.pdbx_strand_id
1 'polypeptide(L)'
;MAPSQPTAVQTATSPPPAASAATPVAPAKQPEQKVQKLPLQQTRMVNCAVSLRFLIDFCRTVPEDMPTWKVVTDVIVPATRQRQCRYVEMIEPRHVGPCDYFISHRWATPFSHLVRYVRKHLVELGDVVEEGGAGIGDGSSGAAGVAAPAGVVLTKTKSSGKGKSSTADDDDEAEPTRSADKVFVWCDIFAINQHPGQVQADDLAQLK
;
A
#
# COMPACT_ATOMS: atom_id res chain seq x y z
N MET A 1 12.13 -30.96 -38.20
CA MET A 1 10.75 -30.67 -38.64
C MET A 1 10.48 -29.21 -38.33
N ALA A 2 10.35 -28.38 -39.36
CA ALA A 2 10.19 -26.93 -39.23
C ALA A 2 8.70 -26.57 -39.18
N PRO A 3 8.25 -25.67 -38.29
CA PRO A 3 6.88 -25.20 -38.31
C PRO A 3 6.66 -24.16 -39.41
N SER A 4 5.60 -24.40 -40.18
CA SER A 4 5.09 -23.56 -41.27
C SER A 4 4.53 -22.24 -40.74
N GLN A 5 4.82 -21.14 -41.44
CA GLN A 5 4.25 -19.82 -41.13
C GLN A 5 2.86 -19.67 -41.77
N PRO A 6 1.86 -19.13 -41.06
CA PRO A 6 0.56 -18.80 -41.65
C PRO A 6 0.55 -17.42 -42.33
N THR A 7 -0.08 -17.42 -43.50
CA THR A 7 -0.33 -16.33 -44.45
C THR A 7 -1.21 -15.23 -43.87
N ALA A 8 -0.80 -13.97 -44.04
CA ALA A 8 -1.56 -12.79 -43.64
C ALA A 8 -2.72 -12.52 -44.62
N VAL A 9 -3.94 -12.42 -44.09
CA VAL A 9 -5.13 -11.95 -44.82
C VAL A 9 -5.22 -10.43 -44.66
N GLN A 10 -5.07 -9.70 -45.77
CA GLN A 10 -5.28 -8.26 -45.83
C GLN A 10 -6.77 -7.97 -46.06
N THR A 11 -7.46 -7.46 -45.05
CA THR A 11 -8.79 -6.86 -45.20
C THR A 11 -8.66 -5.36 -45.36
N ALA A 12 -9.02 -4.86 -46.55
CA ALA A 12 -9.11 -3.45 -46.87
C ALA A 12 -10.29 -2.79 -46.11
N THR A 13 -9.99 -1.73 -45.36
CA THR A 13 -11.00 -0.93 -44.64
C THR A 13 -11.27 0.35 -45.41
N SER A 14 -12.53 0.54 -45.80
CA SER A 14 -13.05 1.72 -46.51
C SER A 14 -12.85 3.03 -45.73
N PRO A 15 -12.69 4.17 -46.44
CA PRO A 15 -12.60 5.48 -45.81
C PRO A 15 -13.97 5.97 -45.29
N PRO A 16 -14.02 6.69 -44.16
CA PRO A 16 -15.24 7.27 -43.62
C PRO A 16 -15.67 8.55 -44.38
N PRO A 17 -16.97 8.91 -44.33
CA PRO A 17 -17.51 10.10 -44.99
C PRO A 17 -17.11 11.40 -44.27
N ALA A 18 -16.94 12.45 -45.06
CA ALA A 18 -16.59 13.81 -44.62
C ALA A 18 -17.63 14.38 -43.64
N ALA A 19 -17.22 14.60 -42.40
CA ALA A 19 -18.02 15.26 -41.39
C ALA A 19 -17.97 16.78 -41.57
N SER A 20 -19.17 17.36 -41.56
CA SER A 20 -19.50 18.77 -41.71
C SER A 20 -18.77 19.66 -40.69
N ALA A 21 -18.23 20.77 -41.17
CA ALA A 21 -17.53 21.79 -40.38
C ALA A 21 -18.48 22.45 -39.37
N ALA A 22 -18.37 22.06 -38.10
CA ALA A 22 -18.93 22.80 -36.98
C ALA A 22 -17.93 23.89 -36.55
N THR A 23 -18.41 25.12 -36.49
CA THR A 23 -17.66 26.32 -36.10
C THR A 23 -17.08 26.16 -34.68
N PRO A 24 -15.77 26.35 -34.46
CA PRO A 24 -15.17 26.26 -33.14
C PRO A 24 -15.62 27.46 -32.29
N VAL A 25 -16.53 27.21 -31.34
CA VAL A 25 -16.81 28.15 -30.25
C VAL A 25 -15.58 28.19 -29.36
N ALA A 26 -14.91 29.34 -29.34
CA ALA A 26 -13.71 29.57 -28.55
C ALA A 26 -13.99 29.27 -27.06
N PRO A 27 -13.24 28.36 -26.41
CA PRO A 27 -13.43 28.08 -25.01
C PRO A 27 -13.06 29.32 -24.19
N ALA A 28 -14.03 29.83 -23.44
CA ALA A 28 -13.84 30.89 -22.47
C ALA A 28 -12.69 30.49 -21.53
N LYS A 29 -11.63 31.31 -21.50
CA LYS A 29 -10.48 31.16 -20.60
C LYS A 29 -10.99 31.17 -19.17
N GLN A 30 -11.14 29.99 -18.57
CA GLN A 30 -11.37 29.88 -17.14
C GLN A 30 -10.13 30.46 -16.45
N PRO A 31 -10.30 31.37 -15.48
CA PRO A 31 -9.18 31.94 -14.75
C PRO A 31 -8.42 30.80 -14.08
N GLU A 32 -7.16 30.60 -14.46
CA GLU A 32 -6.22 29.70 -13.79
C GLU A 32 -6.12 30.12 -12.31
N GLN A 33 -6.91 29.48 -11.46
CA GLN A 33 -6.74 29.56 -10.02
C GLN A 33 -5.35 28.98 -9.71
N LYS A 34 -4.38 29.88 -9.52
CA LYS A 34 -3.12 29.57 -8.84
C LYS A 34 -3.46 29.13 -7.41
N VAL A 35 -3.78 27.85 -7.24
CA VAL A 35 -3.81 27.19 -5.94
C VAL A 35 -2.39 27.32 -5.39
N GLN A 36 -2.17 28.29 -4.50
CA GLN A 36 -0.92 28.43 -3.78
C GLN A 36 -0.75 27.17 -2.95
N LYS A 37 0.10 26.27 -3.46
CA LYS A 37 0.46 25.01 -2.82
C LYS A 37 1.36 25.40 -1.64
N LEU A 38 0.76 25.60 -0.46
CA LEU A 38 1.55 25.67 0.78
C LEU A 38 2.45 24.43 0.80
N PRO A 39 3.77 24.59 1.04
CA PRO A 39 4.67 23.45 1.08
C PRO A 39 4.19 22.50 2.18
N LEU A 40 3.65 21.37 1.76
CA LEU A 40 3.26 20.30 2.68
C LEU A 40 4.55 19.86 3.38
N GLN A 41 4.57 19.96 4.71
CA GLN A 41 5.67 19.44 5.50
C GLN A 41 5.77 17.94 5.24
N GLN A 42 6.81 17.53 4.52
CA GLN A 42 7.02 16.13 4.20
C GLN A 42 7.26 15.35 5.50
N THR A 43 6.47 14.31 5.70
CA THR A 43 6.65 13.40 6.82
C THR A 43 8.00 12.69 6.68
N ARG A 44 8.76 12.51 7.77
CA ARG A 44 10.00 11.72 7.71
C ARG A 44 9.67 10.28 7.38
N MET A 45 10.51 9.61 6.59
CA MET A 45 10.26 8.23 6.17
C MET A 45 10.01 7.23 7.30
N VAL A 46 10.67 7.42 8.45
CA VAL A 46 10.49 6.58 9.65
C VAL A 46 9.08 6.67 10.24
N ASN A 47 8.33 7.72 9.91
CA ASN A 47 6.95 7.99 10.34
C ASN A 47 5.94 7.78 9.21
N CYS A 48 6.32 7.07 8.14
CA CYS A 48 5.44 6.77 7.01
C CYS A 48 4.85 5.35 7.07
N ALA A 49 4.89 4.70 8.24
CA ALA A 49 4.23 3.41 8.42
C ALA A 49 2.72 3.62 8.60
N VAL A 50 1.93 2.64 8.16
CA VAL A 50 0.48 2.66 8.28
C VAL A 50 0.02 1.68 9.36
N SER A 51 -1.06 2.00 10.07
CA SER A 51 -1.63 1.06 11.05
C SER A 51 -2.03 -0.26 10.36
N LEU A 52 -1.89 -1.38 11.08
CA LEU A 52 -2.28 -2.69 10.59
C LEU A 52 -3.77 -2.73 10.23
N ARG A 53 -4.60 -2.05 11.04
CA ARG A 53 -6.03 -1.91 10.75
C ARG A 53 -6.30 -1.26 9.40
N PHE A 54 -5.65 -0.12 9.12
CA PHE A 54 -5.75 0.54 7.82
C PHE A 54 -5.33 -0.38 6.67
N LEU A 55 -4.22 -1.12 6.84
CA LEU A 55 -3.74 -2.03 5.80
C LEU A 55 -4.78 -3.12 5.47
N ILE A 56 -5.43 -3.68 6.48
CA ILE A 56 -6.50 -4.68 6.33
C ILE A 56 -7.71 -4.07 5.61
N ASP A 57 -8.17 -2.89 6.06
CA ASP A 57 -9.34 -2.23 5.49
C ASP A 57 -9.08 -1.78 4.03
N PHE A 58 -7.91 -1.22 3.74
CA PHE A 58 -7.47 -0.87 2.39
C PHE A 58 -7.46 -2.09 1.46
N CYS A 59 -6.97 -3.24 1.94
CA CYS A 59 -6.97 -4.48 1.16
C CYS A 59 -8.38 -4.91 0.71
N ARG A 60 -9.42 -4.66 1.51
CA ARG A 60 -10.81 -5.00 1.14
C ARG A 60 -11.33 -4.19 -0.05
N THR A 61 -10.71 -3.04 -0.33
CA THR A 61 -11.05 -2.19 -1.47
C THR A 61 -10.35 -2.58 -2.76
N VAL A 62 -9.37 -3.49 -2.68
CA VAL A 62 -8.54 -3.93 -3.80
C VAL A 62 -9.00 -5.33 -4.24
N PRO A 63 -9.16 -5.61 -5.55
CA PRO A 63 -9.48 -6.95 -6.03
C PRO A 63 -8.45 -8.00 -5.58
N GLU A 64 -8.93 -9.18 -5.18
CA GLU A 64 -8.11 -10.19 -4.51
C GLU A 64 -6.88 -10.63 -5.32
N ASP A 65 -7.03 -10.80 -6.63
CA ASP A 65 -5.96 -11.26 -7.53
C ASP A 65 -5.07 -10.11 -8.06
N MET A 66 -5.31 -8.87 -7.64
CA MET A 66 -4.56 -7.72 -8.15
C MET A 66 -3.12 -7.75 -7.62
N PRO A 67 -2.10 -7.84 -8.51
CA PRO A 67 -0.71 -7.81 -8.07
C PRO A 67 -0.36 -6.42 -7.56
N THR A 68 0.59 -6.33 -6.62
CA THR A 68 0.91 -5.05 -5.97
C THR A 68 1.31 -3.95 -6.94
N TRP A 69 2.09 -4.26 -8.00
CA TRP A 69 2.45 -3.24 -9.00
C TRP A 69 1.21 -2.59 -9.64
N LYS A 70 0.11 -3.34 -9.79
CA LYS A 70 -1.13 -2.85 -10.37
C LYS A 70 -1.94 -2.03 -9.37
N VAL A 71 -1.87 -2.36 -8.08
CA VAL A 71 -2.40 -1.50 -7.00
C VAL A 71 -1.72 -0.12 -7.05
N VAL A 72 -0.40 -0.11 -7.27
CA VAL A 72 0.35 1.16 -7.41
C VAL A 72 -0.14 1.95 -8.62
N THR A 73 -0.20 1.34 -9.81
CA THR A 73 -0.54 2.05 -11.05
C THR A 73 -2.00 2.48 -11.15
N ASP A 74 -2.92 1.66 -10.65
CA ASP A 74 -4.35 1.84 -10.89
C ASP A 74 -5.07 2.50 -9.70
N VAL A 75 -4.49 2.45 -8.49
CA VAL A 75 -5.10 3.02 -7.27
C VAL A 75 -4.25 4.17 -6.72
N ILE A 76 -2.99 3.90 -6.38
CA ILE A 76 -2.15 4.84 -5.63
C ILE A 76 -1.74 6.05 -6.49
N VAL A 77 -1.21 5.79 -7.70
CA VAL A 77 -0.74 6.84 -8.61
C VAL A 77 -1.87 7.79 -9.02
N PRO A 78 -3.07 7.33 -9.44
CA PRO A 78 -4.18 8.21 -9.77
C PRO A 78 -4.64 9.04 -8.56
N ALA A 79 -4.74 8.43 -7.38
CA ALA A 79 -5.19 9.13 -6.17
C ALA A 79 -4.21 10.24 -5.73
N THR A 80 -2.91 10.01 -5.90
CA THR A 80 -1.86 10.98 -5.52
C THR A 80 -1.48 11.96 -6.64
N ARG A 81 -1.99 11.79 -7.86
CA ARG A 81 -1.58 12.54 -9.06
C ARG A 81 -1.67 14.06 -8.89
N GLN A 82 -2.77 14.56 -8.35
CA GLN A 82 -3.00 15.99 -8.23
C GLN A 82 -2.01 16.66 -7.25
N ARG A 83 -1.64 15.93 -6.20
CA ARG A 83 -0.76 16.44 -5.14
C ARG A 83 0.71 16.10 -5.37
N GLN A 84 1.00 15.08 -6.19
CA GLN A 84 2.35 14.53 -6.42
C GLN A 84 3.05 14.19 -5.11
N CYS A 85 2.31 13.55 -4.21
CA CYS A 85 2.75 13.21 -2.86
C CYS A 85 2.82 11.69 -2.66
N ARG A 86 3.33 11.28 -1.50
CA ARG A 86 3.23 9.90 -1.02
C ARG A 86 1.77 9.58 -0.70
N TYR A 87 1.39 8.31 -0.81
CA TYR A 87 0.02 7.90 -0.48
C TYR A 87 -0.29 8.13 1.00
N VAL A 88 0.72 7.94 1.87
CA VAL A 88 0.60 8.14 3.32
C VAL A 88 0.16 9.56 3.71
N GLU A 89 0.47 10.57 2.90
CA GLU A 89 0.07 11.97 3.13
C GLU A 89 -1.42 12.22 2.83
N MET A 90 -2.12 11.25 2.24
CA MET A 90 -3.56 11.28 2.01
C MET A 90 -4.36 10.45 3.01
N ILE A 91 -3.66 9.66 3.83
CA ILE A 91 -4.27 8.83 4.87
C ILE A 91 -4.59 9.71 6.08
N GLU A 92 -5.67 9.40 6.79
CA GLU A 92 -5.98 10.08 8.05
C GLU A 92 -4.84 9.92 9.06
N PRO A 93 -4.44 10.99 9.77
CA PRO A 93 -3.28 10.96 10.67
C PRO A 93 -3.30 9.87 11.74
N ARG A 94 -4.49 9.41 12.18
CA ARG A 94 -4.62 8.31 13.15
C ARG A 94 -4.10 6.97 12.65
N HIS A 95 -4.02 6.79 11.33
CA HIS A 95 -3.55 5.55 10.70
C HIS A 95 -2.10 5.63 10.24
N VAL A 96 -1.39 6.72 10.57
CA VAL A 96 0.01 6.94 10.15
C VAL A 96 0.87 7.14 11.39
N GLY A 97 2.01 6.47 11.44
CA GLY A 97 2.84 6.47 12.64
C GLY A 97 4.27 5.98 12.43
N PRO A 98 5.04 5.88 13.53
CA PRO A 98 6.39 5.30 13.52
C PRO A 98 6.34 3.83 13.12
N CYS A 99 7.34 3.34 12.41
CA CYS A 99 7.41 1.93 11.98
C CYS A 99 7.73 0.97 13.15
N ASP A 100 6.85 -0.01 13.39
CA ASP A 100 7.11 -1.16 14.27
C ASP A 100 7.71 -2.35 13.49
N TYR A 101 7.23 -2.56 12.27
CA TYR A 101 7.62 -3.67 11.40
C TYR A 101 7.86 -3.19 9.98
N PHE A 102 8.96 -3.67 9.38
CA PHE A 102 9.25 -3.48 7.97
C PHE A 102 8.81 -4.71 7.19
N ILE A 103 8.03 -4.51 6.11
CA ILE A 103 7.56 -5.60 5.27
C ILE A 103 8.21 -5.52 3.89
N SER A 104 8.93 -6.58 3.53
CA SER A 104 9.41 -6.80 2.17
C SER A 104 8.53 -7.82 1.46
N HIS A 105 8.12 -7.53 0.22
CA HIS A 105 7.28 -8.40 -0.58
C HIS A 105 7.52 -8.25 -2.08
N ARG A 106 7.03 -9.21 -2.87
CA ARG A 106 7.18 -9.20 -4.33
C ARG A 106 6.08 -8.36 -4.98
N TRP A 107 6.48 -7.46 -5.87
CA TRP A 107 5.53 -6.60 -6.59
C TRP A 107 4.57 -7.37 -7.52
N ALA A 108 5.00 -8.54 -8.01
CA ALA A 108 4.22 -9.39 -8.93
C ALA A 108 3.23 -10.32 -8.22
N THR A 109 3.25 -10.41 -6.88
CA THR A 109 2.28 -11.24 -6.14
C THR A 109 1.01 -10.45 -5.82
N PRO A 110 -0.15 -11.11 -5.69
CA PRO A 110 -1.38 -10.44 -5.26
C PRO A 110 -1.19 -9.68 -3.96
N PHE A 111 -1.67 -8.44 -3.90
CA PHE A 111 -1.54 -7.60 -2.70
C PHE A 111 -2.29 -8.21 -1.50
N SER A 112 -3.38 -8.93 -1.75
CA SER A 112 -4.12 -9.68 -0.72
C SER A 112 -3.25 -10.72 0.01
N HIS A 113 -2.27 -11.32 -0.67
CA HIS A 113 -1.37 -12.31 -0.05
C HIS A 113 -0.47 -11.64 0.99
N LEU A 114 0.10 -10.46 0.67
CA LEU A 114 0.88 -9.67 1.61
C LEU A 114 0.11 -9.45 2.92
N VAL A 115 -1.12 -8.95 2.79
CA VAL A 115 -1.97 -8.57 3.93
C VAL A 115 -2.36 -9.81 4.75
N ARG A 116 -2.68 -10.93 4.08
CA ARG A 116 -2.95 -12.22 4.75
C ARG A 116 -1.74 -12.69 5.56
N TYR A 117 -0.52 -12.61 5.02
CA TYR A 117 0.68 -13.00 5.76
C TYR A 117 0.93 -12.10 6.96
N VAL A 118 0.84 -10.79 6.78
CA VAL A 118 1.04 -9.83 7.88
C VAL A 118 0.02 -10.07 8.98
N ARG A 119 -1.27 -10.23 8.64
CA ARG A 119 -2.33 -10.53 9.60
C ARG A 119 -2.09 -11.85 10.32
N LYS A 120 -1.76 -12.93 9.59
CA LYS A 120 -1.44 -14.23 10.19
C LYS A 120 -0.27 -14.14 11.16
N HIS A 121 0.81 -13.44 10.80
CA HIS A 121 1.99 -13.34 11.65
C HIS A 121 1.82 -12.42 12.85
N LEU A 122 1.09 -11.32 12.72
CA LEU A 122 0.95 -10.35 13.82
C LEU A 122 -0.24 -10.66 14.73
N VAL A 123 -1.35 -11.17 14.17
CA VAL A 123 -2.59 -11.43 14.93
C VAL A 123 -2.65 -12.88 15.41
N GLU A 124 -2.46 -13.85 14.51
CA GLU A 124 -2.67 -15.28 14.88
C GLU A 124 -1.48 -15.88 15.64
N LEU A 125 -0.26 -15.36 15.41
CA LEU A 125 0.96 -15.85 16.06
C LEU A 125 1.42 -15.01 17.26
N GLY A 126 0.61 -14.02 17.69
CA GLY A 126 0.58 -13.62 19.09
C GLY A 126 1.20 -12.28 19.51
N ASP A 127 1.17 -11.22 18.69
CA ASP A 127 1.53 -9.86 19.15
C ASP A 127 0.32 -8.89 19.23
N VAL A 128 -0.80 -9.21 18.55
CA VAL A 128 -1.89 -8.24 18.30
C VAL A 128 -3.29 -8.81 18.48
N VAL A 129 -4.17 -8.06 19.17
CA VAL A 129 -5.62 -8.34 19.28
C VAL A 129 -6.38 -7.42 18.31
N GLU A 130 -7.25 -8.02 17.49
CA GLU A 130 -8.23 -7.28 16.70
C GLU A 130 -9.40 -6.89 17.61
N GLU A 131 -9.38 -5.69 18.19
CA GLU A 131 -10.52 -5.20 18.96
C GLU A 131 -11.75 -4.99 18.04
N GLY A 132 -12.85 -5.66 18.36
CA GLY A 132 -14.17 -5.25 17.86
C GLY A 132 -14.61 -5.75 16.48
N GLY A 133 -14.28 -6.98 16.10
CA GLY A 133 -15.07 -7.69 15.11
C GLY A 133 -16.38 -8.17 15.72
N ALA A 134 -17.43 -7.33 15.73
CA ALA A 134 -18.79 -7.81 15.97
C ALA A 134 -19.04 -9.00 15.03
N GLY A 135 -19.21 -10.19 15.60
CA GLY A 135 -19.15 -11.45 14.87
C GLY A 135 -20.09 -11.48 13.67
N ILE A 136 -19.51 -11.53 12.48
CA ILE A 136 -20.06 -12.32 11.38
C ILE A 136 -19.25 -13.60 11.41
N GLY A 137 -19.75 -14.58 12.18
CA GLY A 137 -19.26 -15.94 12.08
C GLY A 137 -19.56 -16.46 10.69
N ASP A 138 -18.52 -16.77 9.93
CA ASP A 138 -18.64 -17.69 8.82
C ASP A 138 -17.63 -18.82 9.00
N GLY A 139 -18.12 -20.02 8.72
CA GLY A 139 -17.61 -21.28 9.20
C GLY A 139 -16.21 -21.64 8.71
N SER A 140 -15.43 -22.18 9.66
CA SER A 140 -14.51 -23.31 9.50
C SER A 140 -14.37 -23.89 8.09
N SER A 141 -13.13 -24.01 7.58
CA SER A 141 -12.42 -25.30 7.55
C SER A 141 -11.14 -25.23 6.71
N GLY A 142 -10.05 -25.77 7.26
CA GLY A 142 -8.91 -26.25 6.45
C GLY A 142 -7.61 -25.48 6.64
N ALA A 143 -6.98 -25.60 7.82
CA ALA A 143 -5.56 -25.36 7.95
C ALA A 143 -4.76 -26.48 7.25
N ALA A 144 -4.72 -26.43 5.92
CA ALA A 144 -3.58 -26.99 5.20
C ALA A 144 -2.40 -26.07 5.51
N GLY A 145 -1.31 -26.62 6.04
CA GLY A 145 -0.07 -25.89 6.27
C GLY A 145 0.49 -25.38 4.94
N VAL A 146 0.02 -24.22 4.48
CA VAL A 146 0.62 -23.50 3.38
C VAL A 146 1.94 -22.97 3.91
N ALA A 147 3.02 -23.70 3.60
CA ALA A 147 4.38 -23.22 3.75
C ALA A 147 4.47 -21.81 3.16
N ALA A 148 5.10 -20.89 3.89
CA ALA A 148 5.26 -19.52 3.44
C ALA A 148 5.83 -19.53 2.00
N PRO A 149 5.15 -18.93 1.01
CA PRO A 149 5.69 -18.79 -0.32
C PRO A 149 6.96 -17.95 -0.21
N ALA A 150 8.00 -18.38 -0.89
CA ALA A 150 9.28 -17.69 -0.88
C ALA A 150 9.08 -16.22 -1.28
N GLY A 151 9.22 -15.28 -0.33
CA GLY A 151 9.26 -13.85 -0.67
C GLY A 151 8.66 -12.84 0.30
N VAL A 152 8.07 -13.23 1.44
CA VAL A 152 7.69 -12.27 2.49
C VAL A 152 8.64 -12.41 3.68
N VAL A 153 9.39 -11.36 3.97
CA VAL A 153 10.29 -11.29 5.13
C VAL A 153 9.77 -10.17 6.03
N LEU A 154 9.41 -10.53 7.26
CA LEU A 154 8.99 -9.60 8.29
C LEU A 154 10.16 -9.41 9.26
N THR A 155 10.69 -8.19 9.36
CA THR A 155 11.73 -7.86 10.33
C THR A 155 11.12 -7.02 11.45
N LYS A 156 11.27 -7.50 12.69
CA LYS A 156 10.87 -6.75 13.89
C LYS A 156 11.94 -5.71 14.17
N THR A 157 11.63 -4.44 13.96
CA THR A 157 12.52 -3.35 14.39
C THR A 157 12.38 -3.19 15.90
N LYS A 158 13.43 -3.52 16.65
CA LYS A 158 13.46 -3.31 18.09
C LYS A 158 13.48 -1.81 18.36
N SER A 159 12.31 -1.20 18.56
CA SER A 159 12.19 0.17 19.00
C SER A 159 12.86 0.27 20.38
N SER A 160 14.07 0.83 20.44
CA SER A 160 14.79 1.07 21.69
C SER A 160 14.10 2.17 22.51
N GLY A 161 12.97 1.84 23.14
CA GLY A 161 12.41 2.60 24.25
C GLY A 161 13.25 2.33 25.49
N LYS A 162 14.28 3.15 25.72
CA LYS A 162 15.14 3.06 26.90
C LYS A 162 14.42 3.63 28.14
N GLY A 163 13.42 2.89 28.63
CA GLY A 163 12.81 3.11 29.94
C GLY A 163 13.55 2.26 30.98
N LYS A 164 14.34 2.92 31.83
CA LYS A 164 15.04 2.27 32.95
C LYS A 164 14.04 2.07 34.09
N SER A 165 13.46 0.87 34.18
CA SER A 165 12.73 0.42 35.37
C SER A 165 13.53 -0.71 36.00
N SER A 166 14.04 -0.47 37.21
CA SER A 166 14.78 -1.44 38.01
C SER A 166 14.00 -1.72 39.28
N THR A 167 13.19 -2.77 39.25
CA THR A 167 12.68 -3.48 40.42
C THR A 167 12.64 -4.96 40.06
N ALA A 168 13.46 -5.73 40.75
CA ALA A 168 13.53 -7.18 40.66
C ALA A 168 12.53 -7.76 41.64
N ASP A 169 11.45 -8.33 41.14
CA ASP A 169 10.64 -9.35 41.80
C ASP A 169 9.92 -10.14 40.69
N ASP A 170 10.11 -11.46 40.72
CA ASP A 170 9.64 -12.47 39.75
C ASP A 170 8.10 -12.56 39.70
N ASP A 171 7.47 -11.77 38.83
CA ASP A 171 6.08 -12.00 38.40
C ASP A 171 6.05 -12.12 36.86
N ASP A 172 5.54 -13.26 36.38
CA ASP A 172 5.34 -13.63 34.98
C ASP A 172 4.19 -12.77 34.38
N GLU A 173 4.41 -11.46 34.28
CA GLU A 173 3.48 -10.52 33.68
C GLU A 173 3.48 -10.72 32.16
N ALA A 174 2.46 -11.42 31.66
CA ALA A 174 2.21 -11.56 30.24
C ALA A 174 2.18 -10.17 29.57
N GLU A 175 3.13 -9.94 28.65
CA GLU A 175 3.22 -8.67 27.90
C GLU A 175 1.85 -8.29 27.32
N PRO A 176 1.38 -7.05 27.53
CA PRO A 176 0.06 -6.63 27.09
C PRO A 176 -0.03 -6.74 25.57
N THR A 177 -0.99 -7.52 25.09
CA THR A 177 -1.31 -7.66 23.68
C THR A 177 -1.63 -6.28 23.08
N ARG A 178 -1.00 -5.96 21.94
CA ARG A 178 -1.21 -4.65 21.29
C ARG A 178 -2.49 -4.68 20.45
N SER A 179 -3.19 -3.56 20.33
CA SER A 179 -4.32 -3.47 19.38
C SER A 179 -3.81 -3.24 17.95
N ALA A 180 -4.54 -3.74 16.93
CA ALA A 180 -4.19 -3.56 15.52
C ALA A 180 -4.15 -2.09 15.07
N ASP A 181 -4.87 -1.20 15.76
CA ASP A 181 -4.80 0.25 15.55
C ASP A 181 -3.49 0.87 16.06
N LYS A 182 -2.76 0.14 16.93
CA LYS A 182 -1.52 0.58 17.56
C LYS A 182 -0.28 -0.11 17.01
N VAL A 183 -0.41 -0.93 15.97
CA VAL A 183 0.71 -1.57 15.29
C VAL A 183 0.88 -0.98 13.91
N PHE A 184 2.08 -0.48 13.62
CA PHE A 184 2.37 0.23 12.39
C PHE A 184 3.37 -0.54 11.53
N VAL A 185 2.95 -0.77 10.29
CA VAL A 185 3.68 -1.54 9.29
C VAL A 185 4.15 -0.61 8.16
N TRP A 186 5.44 -0.63 7.88
CA TRP A 186 6.00 0.10 6.76
C TRP A 186 5.87 -0.73 5.48
N CYS A 187 5.25 -0.13 4.47
CA CYS A 187 5.07 -0.71 3.15
C CYS A 187 5.46 0.32 2.08
N ASP A 188 6.34 -0.09 1.18
CA ASP A 188 6.98 0.75 0.17
C ASP A 188 5.97 1.47 -0.74
N ILE A 189 4.88 0.80 -1.10
CA ILE A 189 3.85 1.38 -1.98
C ILE A 189 3.16 2.61 -1.38
N PHE A 190 3.12 2.74 -0.05
CA PHE A 190 2.50 3.90 0.61
C PHE A 190 3.51 4.98 0.99
N ALA A 191 4.73 4.56 1.35
CA ALA A 191 5.75 5.41 1.94
C ALA A 191 6.65 6.11 0.91
N ILE A 192 6.78 5.58 -0.31
CA ILE A 192 7.60 6.16 -1.37
C ILE A 192 6.71 6.97 -2.32
N ASN A 193 7.17 8.16 -2.71
CA ASN A 193 6.52 8.94 -3.76
C ASN A 193 6.60 8.19 -5.10
N GLN A 194 5.44 7.87 -5.67
CA GLN A 194 5.34 7.11 -6.93
C GLN A 194 5.39 8.01 -8.17
N HIS A 195 5.51 9.33 -7.98
CA HIS A 195 5.67 10.29 -9.07
C HIS A 195 7.15 10.57 -9.30
N PRO A 196 7.66 10.48 -10.55
CA PRO A 196 9.04 10.79 -10.84
C PRO A 196 9.34 12.26 -10.51
N GLY A 197 10.43 12.52 -9.80
CA GLY A 197 10.85 13.87 -9.44
C GLY A 197 11.87 13.90 -8.30
N GLN A 198 12.26 15.11 -7.89
CA GLN A 198 13.25 15.31 -6.82
C GLN A 198 12.81 14.67 -5.51
N VAL A 199 11.51 14.76 -5.18
CA VAL A 199 10.96 14.17 -3.94
C VAL A 199 11.15 12.65 -3.91
N GLN A 200 10.91 11.96 -5.03
CA GLN A 200 11.15 10.51 -5.08
C GLN A 200 12.64 10.17 -4.91
N ALA A 201 13.53 10.96 -5.53
CA ALA A 201 14.96 10.78 -5.34
C ALA A 201 15.38 10.99 -3.88
N ASP A 202 14.80 11.99 -3.21
CA ASP A 202 15.04 12.28 -1.80
C ASP A 202 14.51 11.15 -0.89
N ASP A 203 13.32 10.61 -1.19
CA ASP A 203 12.76 9.44 -0.51
C ASP A 203 13.71 8.24 -0.62
N LEU A 204 14.17 7.92 -1.83
CA LEU A 204 15.11 6.82 -2.06
C LEU A 204 16.47 7.03 -1.38
N ALA A 205 16.92 8.28 -1.24
CA ALA A 205 18.15 8.61 -0.53
C ALA A 205 18.03 8.41 0.99
N GLN A 206 16.85 8.61 1.56
CA GLN A 206 16.56 8.42 2.99
C GLN A 206 16.41 6.95 3.41
N LEU A 207 16.42 6.01 2.46
CA LEU A 207 16.40 4.57 2.73
C LEU A 207 17.77 3.98 3.09
N LYS A 208 18.87 4.76 2.96
CA LYS A 208 20.25 4.34 3.26
C LYS A 208 20.62 4.61 4.71
#